data_AF-A0A6C0RHK0-F1
#
_entry.id   AF-A0A6C0RHK0-F1
#
_cell.length_a   1.000
_cell.length_b   1.000
_cell.length_c   1.000
_cell.angle_alpha   90.00
_cell.angle_beta   90.00
_cell.angle_gamma   90.00
#
_symmetry.space_group_name_H-M   'P 1'
#
loop_
_entity.id
_entity.type
_entity.pdbx_description
1 polymer ?
#
loop_
_entity_poly.entity_id
_entity_poly.type
_entity_poly.pdbx_seq_one_letter_code
_entity_poly.pdbx_strand_id
1 'polypeptide(L)'
;MKFLLIPAFILLLFSCTLTPKKQVAVVFSELNTNTEASFRGLHVVDENTVWASGSGGTVFVSNDSGNSWKDVSIQGTEGNDFRSIHAWDDKKAIVFGVAGPEFAYKTIDGGNTWNVVYSDTTSGLFFNSLKFADEKNGLAVSDPVNGKFFVLRTEDAGNTWTVVENLPSVIDGEANFAA
;
A
#
# COMPACT_ATOMS: atom_id res chain seq x y z
N MET A 1 -49.51 -42.18 -41.93
CA MET A 1 -49.34 -41.22 -40.80
C MET A 1 -47.94 -40.65 -40.84
N LYS A 2 -47.74 -39.64 -41.69
CA LYS A 2 -46.52 -38.82 -41.78
C LYS A 2 -46.94 -37.41 -41.33
N PHE A 3 -45.98 -36.64 -40.81
CA PHE A 3 -46.08 -35.21 -40.44
C PHE A 3 -46.67 -34.90 -39.06
N LEU A 4 -45.93 -35.22 -37.99
CA LEU A 4 -46.14 -34.57 -36.68
C LEU A 4 -44.86 -34.50 -35.81
N LEU A 5 -43.70 -34.28 -36.44
CA LEU A 5 -42.41 -34.12 -35.72
C LEU A 5 -41.65 -32.83 -36.09
N ILE A 6 -42.19 -32.00 -36.98
CA ILE A 6 -41.52 -30.77 -37.45
C ILE A 6 -41.76 -29.53 -36.56
N PRO A 7 -42.89 -29.31 -35.86
CA PRO A 7 -43.09 -28.04 -35.15
C PRO A 7 -42.34 -27.98 -33.80
N ALA A 8 -41.97 -29.12 -33.22
CA ALA A 8 -41.24 -29.18 -31.94
C ALA A 8 -39.76 -28.77 -32.07
N PHE A 9 -39.16 -28.93 -33.26
CA PHE A 9 -37.76 -28.58 -33.49
C PHE A 9 -37.56 -27.07 -33.72
N ILE A 10 -38.59 -26.36 -34.20
CA ILE A 10 -38.54 -24.91 -34.44
C ILE A 10 -38.66 -24.11 -33.14
N LEU A 11 -39.41 -24.62 -32.15
CA LEU A 11 -39.56 -23.95 -30.84
C LEU A 11 -38.29 -24.00 -29.96
N LEU A 12 -37.40 -24.98 -30.18
CA LEU A 12 -36.12 -25.09 -29.47
C LEU A 12 -35.03 -24.16 -30.03
N LEU A 13 -35.20 -23.62 -31.24
CA LEU A 13 -34.24 -22.68 -31.84
C LEU A 13 -34.42 -21.23 -31.35
N PHE A 14 -35.51 -20.92 -30.66
CA PHE A 14 -35.80 -19.57 -30.13
C PHE A 14 -35.50 -19.38 -28.64
N SER A 15 -35.04 -20.41 -27.91
CA SER A 15 -34.76 -20.28 -26.47
C SER A 15 -33.35 -19.78 -26.13
N CYS A 16 -32.52 -19.48 -27.13
CA CYS A 16 -31.22 -18.84 -26.91
C CYS A 16 -31.37 -17.31 -26.92
N THR A 17 -32.00 -16.74 -25.89
CA THR A 17 -31.83 -15.31 -25.61
C THR A 17 -30.43 -15.12 -25.04
N LEU A 18 -29.51 -14.58 -25.83
CA LEU A 18 -28.23 -14.07 -25.35
C LEU A 18 -28.53 -12.95 -24.33
N THR A 19 -28.41 -13.25 -23.03
CA THR A 19 -28.45 -12.20 -22.00
C THR A 19 -27.29 -11.25 -22.29
N PRO A 20 -27.52 -9.96 -22.58
CA PRO A 20 -26.44 -9.03 -22.80
C PRO A 20 -25.57 -9.02 -21.55
N LYS A 21 -24.26 -9.28 -21.70
CA LYS A 21 -23.33 -9.10 -20.58
C LYS A 21 -23.47 -7.66 -20.11
N LYS A 22 -23.89 -7.47 -18.86
CA LYS A 22 -23.95 -6.15 -18.23
C LYS A 22 -22.54 -5.56 -18.26
N GLN A 23 -22.31 -4.64 -19.19
CA GLN A 23 -21.01 -3.98 -19.31
C GLN A 23 -20.87 -3.05 -18.11
N VAL A 24 -19.96 -3.38 -17.20
CA VAL A 24 -19.59 -2.49 -16.11
C VAL A 24 -18.77 -1.36 -16.74
N ALA A 25 -19.35 -0.16 -16.79
CA ALA A 25 -18.60 1.04 -17.15
C ALA A 25 -17.79 1.46 -15.92
N VAL A 26 -16.47 1.44 -16.04
CA VAL A 26 -15.56 2.01 -15.05
C VAL A 26 -15.36 3.48 -15.40
N VAL A 27 -15.69 4.37 -14.47
CA VAL A 27 -15.45 5.81 -14.61
C VAL A 27 -14.23 6.15 -13.76
N PHE A 28 -13.24 6.78 -14.38
CA PHE A 28 -12.07 7.31 -13.67
C PHE A 28 -12.25 8.81 -13.45
N SER A 29 -12.02 9.26 -12.23
CA SER A 29 -11.91 10.68 -11.88
C SER A 29 -10.47 10.98 -11.49
N GLU A 30 -9.92 12.04 -12.08
CA GLU A 30 -8.61 12.54 -11.69
C GLU A 30 -8.74 13.37 -10.41
N LEU A 31 -7.89 13.07 -9.42
CA LEU A 31 -7.81 13.79 -8.15
C LEU A 31 -6.47 14.51 -8.11
N ASN A 32 -6.49 15.85 -8.07
CA ASN A 32 -5.28 16.65 -8.16
C ASN A 32 -4.67 16.88 -6.77
N THR A 33 -3.40 16.52 -6.63
CA THR A 33 -2.63 16.67 -5.38
C THR A 33 -1.78 17.95 -5.36
N ASN A 34 -1.66 18.65 -6.49
CA ASN A 34 -0.79 19.82 -6.71
C ASN A 34 0.71 19.55 -6.38
N THR A 35 1.17 18.32 -6.58
CA THR A 35 2.58 17.92 -6.46
C THR A 35 3.03 17.09 -7.65
N GLU A 36 4.32 17.15 -7.96
CA GLU A 36 4.99 16.31 -8.96
C GLU A 36 5.55 15.01 -8.33
N ALA A 37 5.35 14.81 -7.03
CA ALA A 37 5.83 13.62 -6.32
C ALA A 37 5.19 12.34 -6.88
N SER A 38 6.00 11.30 -7.02
CA SER A 38 5.53 9.95 -7.35
C SER A 38 5.04 9.26 -6.08
N PHE A 39 3.72 9.10 -5.96
CA PHE A 39 3.13 8.31 -4.88
C PHE A 39 3.34 6.81 -5.11
N ARG A 40 3.75 6.12 -4.04
CA ARG A 40 4.11 4.69 -4.02
C ARG A 40 3.36 3.93 -2.93
N GLY A 41 3.06 4.60 -1.82
CA GLY A 41 2.19 4.10 -0.76
C GLY A 41 0.83 4.79 -0.77
N LEU A 42 -0.23 4.02 -0.50
CA LEU A 42 -1.58 4.51 -0.30
C LEU A 42 -2.27 3.67 0.79
N HIS A 43 -2.98 4.32 1.70
CA HIS A 43 -3.84 3.68 2.69
C HIS A 43 -5.17 4.41 2.80
N VAL A 44 -6.26 3.73 2.44
CA VAL A 44 -7.64 4.22 2.62
C VAL A 44 -8.11 3.73 3.97
N VAL A 45 -8.36 4.66 4.90
CA VAL A 45 -8.83 4.35 6.25
C VAL A 45 -10.34 4.12 6.21
N ASP A 46 -11.06 5.07 5.61
CA ASP A 46 -12.51 5.04 5.44
C ASP A 46 -12.92 5.81 4.16
N GLU A 47 -14.21 6.13 4.01
CA GLU A 47 -14.73 6.84 2.84
C GLU A 47 -14.16 8.26 2.66
N ASN A 48 -13.68 8.88 3.73
CA ASN A 48 -13.19 10.26 3.74
C ASN A 48 -11.67 10.33 3.87
N THR A 49 -11.08 9.48 4.72
CA THR A 49 -9.66 9.58 5.07
C THR A 49 -8.78 8.68 4.22
N VAL A 50 -7.84 9.30 3.49
CA VAL A 50 -6.85 8.62 2.66
C VAL A 50 -5.48 9.21 2.91
N TRP A 51 -4.49 8.36 3.11
CA TRP A 51 -3.08 8.73 3.24
C TRP A 51 -2.29 8.23 2.05
N ALA A 52 -1.35 9.04 1.56
CA ALA A 52 -0.45 8.69 0.47
C ALA A 52 1.00 9.02 0.86
N SER A 53 1.95 8.19 0.44
CA SER A 53 3.39 8.42 0.63
C SER A 53 4.16 8.19 -0.66
N GLY A 54 5.30 8.83 -0.83
CA GLY A 54 5.98 8.82 -2.12
C GLY A 54 7.42 9.29 -2.13
N SER A 55 7.81 9.84 -3.27
CA SER A 55 9.18 10.32 -3.52
C SER A 55 9.59 11.50 -2.66
N GLY A 56 10.87 11.53 -2.28
CA GLY A 56 11.47 12.67 -1.60
C GLY A 56 10.79 13.05 -0.28
N GLY A 57 10.50 12.04 0.55
CA GLY A 57 9.94 12.24 1.89
C GLY A 57 8.46 12.59 1.89
N THR A 58 7.79 12.49 0.73
CA THR A 58 6.43 13.00 0.55
C THR A 58 5.42 12.18 1.34
N VAL A 59 4.57 12.84 2.13
CA VAL A 59 3.40 12.24 2.79
C VAL A 59 2.22 13.21 2.72
N PHE A 60 1.09 12.75 2.18
CA PHE A 60 -0.12 13.55 1.97
C PHE A 60 -1.31 12.87 2.67
N VAL A 61 -2.24 13.66 3.18
CA VAL A 61 -3.51 13.19 3.76
C VAL A 61 -4.69 13.94 3.16
N SER A 62 -5.73 13.21 2.80
CA SER A 62 -7.05 13.73 2.46
C SER A 62 -8.05 13.30 3.51
N ASN A 63 -9.01 14.18 3.82
CA ASN A 63 -10.14 13.92 4.72
C ASN A 63 -11.48 14.22 4.03
N ASP A 64 -11.49 14.19 2.70
CA ASP A 64 -12.65 14.49 1.84
C ASP A 64 -12.68 13.59 0.60
N SER A 65 -12.36 12.30 0.79
CA SER A 65 -12.38 11.27 -0.25
C SER A 65 -11.37 11.51 -1.39
N GLY A 66 -10.28 12.23 -1.11
CA GLY A 66 -9.25 12.59 -2.08
C GLY A 66 -9.56 13.82 -2.93
N ASN A 67 -10.63 14.57 -2.63
CA ASN A 67 -10.96 15.80 -3.36
C ASN A 67 -9.95 16.93 -3.11
N SER A 68 -9.39 16.99 -1.90
CA SER A 68 -8.27 17.85 -1.55
C SER A 68 -7.25 17.10 -0.69
N TRP A 69 -6.00 17.56 -0.74
CA TRP A 69 -4.89 16.93 -0.04
C TRP A 69 -4.08 17.95 0.72
N LYS A 70 -3.70 17.59 1.95
CA LYS A 70 -2.76 18.32 2.79
C LYS A 70 -1.40 17.65 2.72
N ASP A 71 -0.38 18.43 2.36
CA ASP A 71 1.02 18.03 2.49
C ASP A 71 1.41 17.99 3.98
N VAL A 72 1.83 16.82 4.44
CA VAL A 72 2.30 16.54 5.80
C VAL A 72 3.66 15.84 5.77
N SER A 73 4.45 16.13 4.74
CA SER A 73 5.75 15.52 4.47
C SER A 73 6.77 15.80 5.58
N ILE A 74 7.69 14.85 5.75
CA ILE A 74 8.66 14.86 6.84
C ILE A 74 9.88 15.68 6.42
N GLN A 75 10.07 16.85 7.06
CA GLN A 75 11.19 17.74 6.75
C GLN A 75 12.54 17.06 7.02
N GLY A 76 13.52 17.24 6.13
CA GLY A 76 14.84 16.64 6.23
C GLY A 76 14.93 15.21 5.67
N THR A 77 13.85 14.69 5.09
CA THR A 77 13.80 13.35 4.47
C THR A 77 13.72 13.39 2.95
N GLU A 78 14.05 14.53 2.32
CA GLU A 78 13.88 14.77 0.88
C GLU A 78 14.75 13.84 0.00
N GLY A 79 15.77 13.21 0.58
CA GLY A 79 16.60 12.18 -0.08
C GLY A 79 16.09 10.74 0.11
N ASN A 80 14.97 10.54 0.79
CA ASN A 80 14.43 9.23 1.14
C ASN A 80 13.05 9.02 0.51
N ASP A 81 12.78 7.83 0.00
CA ASP A 81 11.49 7.49 -0.59
C ASP A 81 10.66 6.66 0.38
N PHE A 82 9.40 7.05 0.63
CA PHE A 82 8.47 6.29 1.46
C PHE A 82 7.61 5.36 0.61
N ARG A 83 8.05 4.11 0.49
CA ARG A 83 7.43 3.07 -0.37
C ARG A 83 6.09 2.56 0.17
N SER A 84 5.88 2.67 1.48
CA SER A 84 4.68 2.13 2.11
C SER A 84 4.23 3.00 3.28
N ILE A 85 2.91 3.05 3.47
CA ILE A 85 2.25 3.77 4.54
C ILE A 85 1.14 2.90 5.11
N HIS A 86 0.98 2.95 6.43
CA HIS A 86 -0.18 2.42 7.13
C HIS A 86 -0.77 3.54 8.00
N ALA A 87 -2.09 3.66 8.00
CA ALA A 87 -2.80 4.64 8.79
C ALA A 87 -3.94 3.99 9.57
N TRP A 88 -4.09 4.36 10.83
CA TRP A 88 -5.16 3.88 11.69
C TRP A 88 -6.38 4.82 11.67
N ASP A 89 -6.13 6.11 11.48
CA ASP A 89 -7.16 7.15 11.40
C ASP A 89 -6.61 8.41 10.70
N ASP A 90 -7.33 9.52 10.81
CA ASP A 90 -6.95 10.85 10.29
C ASP A 90 -5.74 11.47 11.02
N LYS A 91 -5.25 10.85 12.09
CA LYS A 91 -4.17 11.38 12.94
C LYS A 91 -2.96 10.49 13.03
N LYS A 92 -3.15 9.17 13.04
CA LYS A 92 -2.10 8.18 13.24
C LYS A 92 -1.74 7.52 11.92
N ALA A 93 -0.49 7.69 11.52
CA ALA A 93 0.11 7.01 10.38
C ALA A 93 1.57 6.68 10.64
N ILE A 94 2.08 5.68 9.93
CA ILE A 94 3.47 5.26 9.95
C ILE A 94 3.95 4.99 8.53
N VAL A 95 5.18 5.42 8.23
CA VAL A 95 5.86 5.20 6.96
C VAL A 95 7.18 4.50 7.18
N PHE A 96 7.61 3.73 6.18
CA PHE A 96 8.97 3.20 6.09
C PHE A 96 9.68 3.74 4.85
N GLY A 97 10.90 4.22 5.06
CA GLY A 97 11.81 4.71 4.04
C GLY A 97 12.75 3.64 3.52
N VAL A 98 13.36 3.93 2.39
CA VAL A 98 14.34 3.05 1.73
C VAL A 98 15.78 3.42 2.02
N ALA A 99 16.01 4.57 2.66
CA ALA A 99 17.31 5.06 3.06
C ALA A 99 17.32 5.34 4.57
N GLY A 100 18.48 5.12 5.18
CA GLY A 100 18.71 5.29 6.61
C GLY A 100 19.74 6.40 6.92
N PRO A 101 20.01 6.64 8.21
CA PRO A 101 19.81 5.69 9.30
C PRO A 101 18.41 5.64 9.90
N GLU A 102 17.55 6.63 9.64
CA GLU A 102 16.19 6.71 10.19
C GLU A 102 15.19 6.19 9.15
N PHE A 103 14.66 4.98 9.40
CA PHE A 103 13.85 4.26 8.43
C PHE A 103 12.35 4.37 8.70
N ALA A 104 11.90 4.43 9.96
CA ALA A 104 10.47 4.47 10.26
C ALA A 104 10.08 5.73 11.03
N TYR A 105 9.03 6.38 10.54
CA TYR A 105 8.50 7.60 11.14
C TYR A 105 7.02 7.39 11.43
N LYS A 106 6.59 7.81 12.63
CA LYS A 106 5.19 7.73 13.07
C LYS A 106 4.66 9.07 13.50
N THR A 107 3.46 9.41 13.05
CA THR A 107 2.68 10.55 13.53
C THR A 107 1.50 10.07 14.36
N ILE A 108 1.05 10.93 15.27
CA ILE A 108 -0.18 10.74 16.07
C ILE A 108 -1.07 11.99 16.07
N ASP A 109 -0.74 12.99 15.25
CA ASP A 109 -1.36 14.31 15.24
C ASP A 109 -1.73 14.80 13.82
N GLY A 110 -1.91 13.87 12.89
CA GLY A 110 -2.30 14.19 11.50
C GLY A 110 -1.12 14.71 10.68
N GLY A 111 0.09 14.23 10.99
CA GLY A 111 1.32 14.57 10.30
C GLY A 111 1.83 15.98 10.60
N ASN A 112 1.35 16.62 11.68
CA ASN A 112 1.93 17.89 12.14
C ASN A 112 3.31 17.66 12.76
N THR A 113 3.50 16.51 13.42
CA THR A 113 4.81 16.03 13.87
C THR A 113 5.00 14.55 13.54
N TRP A 114 6.25 14.18 13.31
CA TRP A 114 6.68 12.81 13.02
C TRP A 114 7.83 12.43 13.96
N ASN A 115 7.73 11.24 14.57
CA ASN A 115 8.75 10.70 15.46
C ASN A 115 9.43 9.51 14.80
N VAL A 116 10.75 9.45 14.90
CA VAL A 116 11.52 8.27 14.49
C VAL A 116 11.22 7.13 15.47
N VAL A 117 10.70 6.02 14.95
CA VAL A 117 10.33 4.82 15.73
C VAL A 117 11.17 3.59 15.36
N TYR A 118 11.99 3.70 14.32
CA TYR A 118 13.02 2.70 14.02
C TYR A 118 14.17 3.33 13.21
N SER A 119 15.39 3.02 13.65
CA SER A 119 16.64 3.41 13.01
C SER A 119 17.61 2.24 12.97
N ASP A 120 18.43 2.17 11.94
CA ASP A 120 19.44 1.14 11.73
C ASP A 120 20.57 1.68 10.85
N THR A 121 21.79 1.18 11.01
CA THR A 121 22.96 1.58 10.21
C THR A 121 23.47 0.48 9.30
N THR A 122 22.76 -0.65 9.23
CA THR A 122 23.06 -1.76 8.34
C THR A 122 22.98 -1.30 6.88
N SER A 123 24.11 -1.42 6.18
CA SER A 123 24.19 -1.06 4.76
C SER A 123 23.32 -1.99 3.91
N GLY A 124 22.63 -1.43 2.93
CA GLY A 124 21.80 -2.18 1.97
C GLY A 124 20.35 -2.40 2.40
N LEU A 125 19.94 -1.93 3.59
CA LEU A 125 18.52 -1.92 3.95
C LEU A 125 17.73 -1.02 3.00
N PHE A 126 16.60 -1.55 2.52
CA PHE A 126 15.69 -0.91 1.58
C PHE A 126 14.28 -1.44 1.85
N PHE A 127 13.49 -0.75 2.69
CA PHE A 127 12.15 -1.22 3.07
C PHE A 127 11.13 -0.99 1.95
N ASN A 128 10.64 -2.10 1.39
CA ASN A 128 9.72 -2.11 0.27
C ASN A 128 8.25 -2.10 0.71
N SER A 129 7.93 -2.70 1.85
CA SER A 129 6.55 -2.97 2.24
C SER A 129 6.36 -2.88 3.75
N LEU A 130 5.21 -2.36 4.13
CA LEU A 130 4.70 -2.32 5.50
C LEU A 130 3.26 -2.84 5.48
N LYS A 131 2.95 -3.80 6.36
CA LYS A 131 1.59 -4.28 6.55
C LYS A 131 1.30 -4.57 8.01
N PHE A 132 0.12 -4.14 8.45
CA PHE A 132 -0.46 -4.49 9.74
C PHE A 132 -1.56 -5.52 9.55
N ALA A 133 -1.56 -6.55 10.39
CA ALA A 133 -2.61 -7.58 10.42
C ALA A 133 -3.80 -7.14 11.29
N ASP A 134 -3.53 -6.27 12.27
CA ASP A 134 -4.50 -5.63 13.14
C ASP A 134 -3.94 -4.31 13.68
N GLU A 135 -4.65 -3.69 14.63
CA GLU A 135 -4.27 -2.40 15.24
C GLU A 135 -2.86 -2.37 15.84
N LYS A 136 -2.26 -3.51 16.19
CA LYS A 136 -0.99 -3.60 16.91
C LYS A 136 0.10 -4.34 16.15
N ASN A 137 -0.26 -5.41 15.45
CA ASN A 137 0.69 -6.36 14.89
C ASN A 137 1.01 -6.03 13.44
N GLY A 138 2.28 -5.82 13.13
CA GLY A 138 2.72 -5.46 11.78
C GLY A 138 4.11 -5.96 11.43
N LEU A 139 4.37 -6.04 10.12
CA LEU A 139 5.66 -6.39 9.54
C LEU A 139 6.12 -5.32 8.56
N ALA A 140 7.40 -4.99 8.60
CA ALA A 140 8.09 -4.22 7.57
C ALA A 140 9.18 -5.09 6.94
N VAL A 141 9.26 -5.10 5.61
CA VAL A 141 10.16 -5.98 4.87
C VAL A 141 11.11 -5.15 4.02
N SER A 142 12.41 -5.38 4.21
CA SER A 142 13.48 -4.86 3.38
C SER A 142 13.96 -5.91 2.39
N ASP A 143 14.65 -5.44 1.34
CA ASP A 143 15.45 -6.31 0.49
C ASP A 143 16.48 -7.13 1.25
N PRO A 144 16.92 -8.25 0.65
CA PRO A 144 17.88 -9.12 1.31
C PRO A 144 19.21 -8.43 1.58
N VAL A 145 19.69 -8.61 2.81
CA VAL A 145 21.03 -8.18 3.23
C VAL A 145 21.77 -9.42 3.70
N ASN A 146 23.01 -9.60 3.22
CA ASN A 146 23.85 -10.76 3.55
C ASN A 146 23.16 -12.12 3.29
N GLY A 147 22.40 -12.22 2.20
CA GLY A 147 21.77 -13.46 1.77
C GLY A 147 20.50 -13.85 2.54
N LYS A 148 19.89 -12.93 3.30
CA LYS A 148 18.61 -13.14 3.98
C LYS A 148 17.73 -11.92 3.85
N PHE A 149 16.41 -12.12 3.70
CA PHE A 149 15.46 -11.02 3.88
C PHE A 149 15.62 -10.39 5.26
N PHE A 150 15.49 -9.07 5.32
CA PHE A 150 15.49 -8.34 6.57
C PHE A 150 14.05 -7.94 6.90
N VAL A 151 13.48 -8.56 7.93
CA VAL A 151 12.08 -8.36 8.32
C VAL A 151 12.04 -7.83 9.72
N LEU A 152 11.27 -6.77 9.92
CA LEU A 152 10.94 -6.23 11.22
C LEU A 152 9.52 -6.62 11.60
N ARG A 153 9.31 -6.82 12.90
CA ARG A 153 7.99 -7.04 13.49
C ARG A 153 7.74 -6.01 14.59
N THR A 154 6.49 -5.56 14.66
CA THR A 154 5.95 -4.82 15.79
C THR A 154 4.73 -5.55 16.36
N GLU A 155 4.53 -5.42 17.66
CA GLU A 155 3.37 -5.95 18.40
C GLU A 155 2.68 -4.84 19.23
N ASP A 156 3.07 -3.58 19.00
CA ASP A 156 2.66 -2.42 19.78
C ASP A 156 2.26 -1.22 18.90
N ALA A 157 1.70 -1.51 17.72
CA ALA A 157 1.26 -0.52 16.73
C ALA A 157 2.43 0.29 16.13
N GLY A 158 3.61 -0.31 15.99
CA GLY A 158 4.78 0.32 15.39
C GLY A 158 5.45 1.36 16.28
N ASN A 159 5.25 1.29 17.61
CA ASN A 159 6.02 2.11 18.55
C ASN A 159 7.42 1.54 18.76
N THR A 160 7.55 0.21 18.72
CA THR A 160 8.84 -0.50 18.72
C THR A 160 8.86 -1.59 17.66
N TRP A 161 10.07 -1.90 17.18
CA TRP A 161 10.31 -2.87 16.13
C TRP A 161 11.47 -3.80 16.50
N THR A 162 11.29 -5.09 16.23
CA THR A 162 12.30 -6.13 16.46
C THR A 162 12.59 -6.87 15.17
N VAL A 163 13.86 -7.19 14.92
CA VAL A 163 14.28 -8.03 13.80
C VAL A 163 13.72 -9.45 13.97
N VAL A 164 13.14 -9.98 12.91
CA VAL A 164 12.72 -11.38 12.84
C VAL A 164 13.92 -12.23 12.46
N GLU A 165 14.36 -13.04 13.40
CA GLU A 165 15.54 -13.91 13.26
C GLU A 165 15.22 -15.25 12.58
N ASN A 166 16.28 -15.96 12.19
CA ASN A 166 16.22 -17.33 11.64
C ASN A 166 15.41 -17.46 10.33
N LEU A 167 15.36 -16.40 9.54
CA LEU A 167 14.80 -16.45 8.18
C LEU A 167 15.65 -17.34 7.26
N PRO A 168 15.01 -18.02 6.29
CA PRO A 168 15.72 -18.81 5.28
C PRO A 168 16.63 -17.93 4.44
N SER A 169 17.70 -18.53 3.91
CA SER A 169 18.53 -17.85 2.93
C SER A 169 17.77 -17.62 1.63
N VAL A 170 18.01 -16.48 1.00
CA VAL A 170 17.50 -16.20 -0.34
C VAL A 170 18.34 -16.89 -1.39
N ILE A 171 17.75 -17.14 -2.56
CA ILE A 171 18.51 -17.58 -3.74
C ILE A 171 19.17 -16.40 -4.45
N ASP A 172 20.21 -16.66 -5.24
CA ASP A 172 20.92 -15.60 -5.96
C ASP A 172 19.97 -14.81 -6.89
N GLY A 173 19.93 -13.49 -6.69
CA GLY A 173 19.07 -12.58 -7.46
C GLY A 173 17.63 -12.46 -6.96
N GLU A 174 17.25 -13.18 -5.90
CA GLU A 174 15.96 -12.98 -5.24
C GLU A 174 15.94 -11.64 -4.48
N ALA A 175 14.90 -10.85 -4.73
CA ALA A 175 14.68 -9.54 -4.12
C ALA A 175 13.16 -9.29 -4.02
N ASN A 176 12.75 -8.31 -3.22
CA ASN A 176 11.35 -7.91 -3.23
C ASN A 176 11.07 -7.08 -4.47
N PHE A 177 9.86 -7.19 -5.00
CA PHE A 177 9.40 -6.29 -6.05
C PHE A 177 9.05 -4.92 -5.43
N ALA A 178 9.62 -3.86 -5.99
CA ALA A 178 9.28 -2.47 -5.68
C ALA A 178 8.53 -1.85 -6.86
N ALA A 179 7.25 -1.52 -6.68
CA ALA A 179 6.53 -0.62 -7.58
C ALA A 179 6.77 0.84 -7.18
#